data_AF-A0A2V8DP26-F1
#
_entry.id   AF-A0A2V8DP26-F1
#
_cell.length_a   1.000
_cell.length_b   1.000
_cell.length_c   1.000
_cell.angle_alpha   90.00
_cell.angle_beta   90.00
_cell.angle_gamma   90.00
#
_symmetry.space_group_name_H-M   'P 1'
#
loop_
_entity.id
_entity.type
_entity.pdbx_description
1 polymer ?
#
loop_
_entity_poly.entity_id
_entity_poly.type
_entity_poly.pdbx_seq_one_letter_code
_entity_poly.pdbx_strand_id
1 'polypeptide(L)' 'MSDVDPLVRYANNRKIWLNLRDAFPHPYTRHDAREFIRGVRERSPETTFAIDV' A
#
# COMPACT_ATOMS: atom_id res chain seq x y z
N MET A 1 5.09 9.27 8.63
CA MET A 1 5.77 8.01 8.22
C MET A 1 5.13 6.75 8.82
N SER A 2 4.18 6.87 9.76
CA SER A 2 3.57 5.73 10.46
C SER A 2 2.87 4.72 9.54
N ASP A 3 2.34 5.15 8.39
CA ASP A 3 1.58 4.27 7.47
C ASP A 3 2.47 3.38 6.58
N VAL A 4 3.77 3.67 6.48
CA VAL A 4 4.70 2.98 5.56
C VAL A 4 5.00 1.56 6.05
N ASP A 5 5.36 1.40 7.32
CA ASP A 5 5.74 0.10 7.89
C ASP A 5 4.59 -0.92 7.92
N PRO A 6 3.36 -0.59 8.36
CA PRO A 6 2.24 -1.52 8.26
C PRO A 6 1.91 -1.86 6.81
N LEU A 7 1.95 -0.89 5.88
CA LEU A 7 1.71 -1.15 4.46
C LEU A 7 2.73 -2.15 3.88
N VAL A 8 4.02 -1.96 4.17
CA VAL A 8 5.08 -2.91 3.73
C VAL A 8 4.88 -4.30 4.32
N ARG A 9 4.52 -4.39 5.61
CA ARG A 9 4.26 -5.67 6.29
C ARG A 9 3.10 -6.43 5.65
N TYR A 10 1.98 -5.75 5.39
CA TYR A 10 0.78 -6.39 4.87
C TYR A 10 0.83 -6.63 3.36
N ALA A 11 1.42 -5.71 2.57
CA ALA A 11 1.59 -5.89 1.13
C ALA A 11 2.50 -7.07 0.78
N ASN A 12 3.47 -7.41 1.64
CA ASN A 12 4.31 -8.60 1.48
C ASN A 12 3.70 -9.89 2.06
N ASN A 13 2.54 -9.83 2.70
CA ASN A 13 1.85 -11.04 3.13
C ASN A 13 1.34 -11.79 1.90
N ARG A 14 1.89 -12.97 1.62
CA ARG A 14 1.55 -13.78 0.44
C ARG A 14 0.05 -14.03 0.27
N LYS A 15 -0.70 -14.20 1.37
CA LYS A 15 -2.17 -14.37 1.32
C LYS A 15 -2.88 -13.11 0.81
N ILE A 16 -2.35 -11.94 1.13
CA ILE A 16 -2.87 -10.65 0.67
C ILE A 16 -2.39 -10.39 -0.77
N TRP A 17 -1.10 -10.58 -1.04
CA TRP A 17 -0.50 -10.35 -2.35
C TRP A 17 -1.16 -11.16 -3.48
N LEU A 18 -1.56 -12.41 -3.23
CA LEU A 18 -2.29 -13.23 -4.22
C LEU A 18 -3.60 -12.59 -4.72
N ASN A 19 -4.20 -11.72 -3.91
CA ASN A 19 -5.41 -10.96 -4.24
C ASN A 19 -5.12 -9.58 -4.87
N LEU A 20 -3.87 -9.11 -4.81
CA LEU A 20 -3.42 -7.80 -5.30
C LEU A 20 -2.49 -7.92 -6.52
N ARG A 21 -2.57 -9.05 -7.23
CA ARG A 21 -1.58 -9.63 -8.16
C ARG A 21 -0.77 -8.62 -9.00
N ASP A 22 -1.44 -7.63 -9.60
CA ASP A 22 -0.81 -6.62 -10.47
C ASP A 22 -0.68 -5.23 -9.82
N ALA A 23 -1.34 -5.02 -8.69
CA ALA A 23 -1.36 -3.74 -7.99
C ALA A 23 -0.08 -3.51 -7.18
N PHE A 24 0.43 -4.53 -6.50
CA PHE A 24 1.64 -4.43 -5.66
C PHE A 24 2.77 -5.34 -6.17
N PRO A 25 3.96 -4.77 -6.49
CA PRO A 25 5.13 -5.58 -6.82
C PRO A 25 5.56 -6.42 -5.62
N HIS A 26 6.12 -7.61 -5.88
CA HIS A 26 6.73 -8.44 -4.85
C HIS A 26 8.23 -8.66 -5.14
N PRO A 27 9.13 -8.35 -4.19
CA PRO A 27 8.87 -7.82 -2.86
C PRO A 27 8.42 -6.35 -2.86
N TYR A 28 7.45 -6.01 -2.00
CA TYR A 28 6.95 -4.64 -1.85
C TYR A 28 7.86 -3.86 -0.90
N THR A 29 8.46 -2.76 -1.36
CA THR A 29 9.48 -2.04 -0.59
C THR A 29 8.91 -0.83 0.14
N ARG A 30 9.68 -0.30 1.10
CA ARG A 30 9.37 0.99 1.75
C ARG A 30 9.33 2.14 0.75
N HIS A 31 10.05 2.05 -0.38
CA HIS A 31 9.98 3.06 -1.42
C HIS A 31 8.63 3.01 -2.12
N ASP A 32 8.18 1.81 -2.53
CA ASP A 32 6.87 1.60 -3.16
C ASP A 32 5.73 2.10 -2.26
N ALA A 33 5.82 1.81 -0.96
CA ALA A 33 4.86 2.29 0.04
C ALA A 33 4.78 3.83 0.10
N ARG A 34 5.93 4.53 0.06
CA ARG A 34 5.96 5.99 0.07
C ARG A 34 5.38 6.58 -1.20
N GLU A 35 5.75 6.03 -2.36
CA GLU A 35 5.23 6.46 -3.66
C GLU A 35 3.72 6.24 -3.75
N PHE A 36 3.23 5.10 -3.27
CA PHE A 36 1.81 4.80 -3.19
C PHE A 36 1.05 5.81 -2.32
N ILE A 37 1.51 6.05 -1.09
CA ILE A 37 0.86 7.02 -0.18
C ILE A 37 0.86 8.42 -0.79
N ARG A 38 1.96 8.85 -1.42
CA ARG A 38 2.04 10.14 -2.09
C ARG A 38 1.02 10.24 -3.22
N GLY A 39 0.99 9.24 -4.10
CA GLY A 39 0.07 9.20 -5.23
C GLY A 39 -1.40 9.11 -4.83
N VAL A 40 -1.72 8.46 -3.71
CA VAL A 40 -3.08 8.44 -3.17
C VAL A 40 -3.49 9.81 -2.61
N ARG A 41 -2.61 10.48 -1.86
CA ARG A 41 -2.88 11.81 -1.28
C ARG A 41 -3.08 12.90 -2.33
N GLU A 42 -2.49 12.75 -3.51
CA GLU A 42 -2.61 13.70 -4.62
C GLU A 42 -3.86 13.46 -5.48
N ARG A 43 -4.58 12.34 -5.30
CA ARG A 43 -5.80 12.05 -6.07
C ARG A 43 -6.98 12.85 -5.55
N SER A 44 -7.69 13.48 -6.49
CA SER A 44 -8.99 14.11 -6.28
C SER A 44 -9.97 13.62 -7.36
N PRO A 45 -11.11 13.01 -6.99
CA PRO A 45 -11.60 12.80 -5.62
C PRO A 45 -10.84 11.71 -4.86
N GLU A 46 -10.88 11.78 -3.53
CA GLU A 46 -10.32 10.75 -2.66
C GLU A 46 -11.13 9.45 -2.79
N THR A 47 -10.47 8.37 -3.22
CA THR A 47 -11.11 7.08 -3.50
C THR A 47 -10.46 5.91 -2.76
N THR A 48 -9.44 6.19 -1.96
CA THR A 48 -8.65 5.16 -1.25
C THR A 48 -8.59 5.51 0.23
N PHE A 49 -9.11 4.63 1.08
CA PHE A 49 -9.20 4.83 2.52
C PHE A 49 -8.59 3.65 3.27
N ALA A 50 -7.97 3.93 4.42
CA ALA A 50 -7.53 2.91 5.36
C ALA A 50 -8.69 2.51 6.29
N ILE A 51 -8.74 1.24 6.68
CA ILE A 51 -9.66 0.73 7.70
C ILE A 51 -8.83 0.48 8.96
N ASP A 52 -9.21 1.10 10.06
CA ASP A 52 -8.60 0.95 11.39
C ASP A 52 -9.67 0.52 12.42
N VAL A 53 -9.27 -0.12 13.51
CA VAL A 53 -10.16 -0.71 14.54
C VAL A 53 -10.08 -0.01 15.90
#